data_AF-A0A445AI49-F1
#
_entry.id   AF-A0A445AI49-F1
#
_cell.length_a   1.000
_cell.length_b   1.000
_cell.length_c   1.000
_cell.angle_alpha   90.00
_cell.angle_beta   90.00
_cell.angle_gamma   90.00
#
_symmetry.space_group_name_H-M   'P 1'
#
loop_
_entity.id
_entity.type
_entity.pdbx_description
1 polymer ?
#
loop_
_entity_poly.entity_id
_entity_poly.type
_entity_poly.pdbx_seq_one_letter_code
_entity_poly.pdbx_strand_id
1 'polypeptide(L)'
;MELYRLVSFEIRLFRVVHAPIFLRCFASDRRHMKDSDGNWMQEPPQHEPIVAEDGTVHNLNEYMNISAANATTDFTSIKHELYTQKHGVVIKENQLEELFSQIALQ
;
A
#
# COMPACT_ATOMS: atom_id res chain seq x y z
N MET A 1 4.33 41.09 2.57
CA MET A 1 5.29 40.00 2.34
C MET A 1 5.80 39.63 3.73
N GLU A 2 5.56 38.46 4.31
CA GLU A 2 5.49 37.09 3.77
C GLU A 2 4.23 36.38 4.28
N LEU A 3 3.45 35.83 3.35
CA LEU A 3 2.38 34.87 3.65
C LEU A 3 2.71 33.59 2.87
N TYR A 4 3.79 32.91 3.25
CA TYR A 4 4.19 31.65 2.63
C TYR A 4 4.71 30.70 3.70
N ARG A 5 4.29 29.43 3.60
CA ARG A 5 4.61 28.23 4.44
C ARG A 5 3.62 28.03 5.59
N LEU A 6 2.76 27.02 5.62
CA LEU A 6 2.74 25.71 4.98
C LEU A 6 1.29 25.32 4.65
N VAL A 7 0.88 25.44 3.38
CA VAL A 7 -0.02 24.41 2.86
C VAL A 7 0.92 23.30 2.43
N SER A 8 1.13 22.33 3.32
CA SER A 8 1.64 21.03 2.88
C SER A 8 0.66 20.58 1.81
N PHE A 9 1.05 20.63 0.52
CA PHE A 9 0.28 19.92 -0.49
C PHE A 9 0.46 18.44 -0.18
N GLU A 10 -0.39 17.91 0.68
CA GLU A 10 -0.45 16.48 0.98
C GLU A 10 -0.92 15.79 -0.31
N ILE A 11 0.04 15.40 -1.13
CA ILE A 11 -0.23 14.63 -2.34
C ILE A 11 -0.64 13.23 -1.89
N ARG A 12 -1.88 12.86 -2.21
CA ARG A 12 -2.35 11.50 -2.00
C ARG A 12 -1.61 10.56 -2.93
N LEU A 13 -1.03 9.52 -2.34
CA LEU A 13 -0.38 8.42 -3.03
C LEU A 13 -1.19 7.15 -2.80
N PHE A 14 -1.21 6.28 -3.80
CA PHE A 14 -1.92 5.02 -3.76
C PHE A 14 -0.94 3.90 -4.07
N ARG A 15 -0.82 2.92 -3.17
CA ARG A 15 -0.23 1.63 -3.49
C ARG A 15 -1.32 0.75 -4.10
N VAL A 16 -1.12 0.33 -5.34
CA VAL A 16 -2.04 -0.57 -6.04
C VAL A 16 -1.39 -1.95 -6.13
N VAL A 17 -2.02 -2.94 -5.52
CA VAL A 17 -1.53 -4.32 -5.45
C VAL A 17 -2.53 -5.24 -6.13
N HIS A 18 -2.04 -6.12 -7.00
CA HIS A 18 -2.88 -7.15 -7.60
C HIS A 18 -3.41 -8.12 -6.53
N ALA A 19 -4.72 -8.36 -6.50
CA ALA A 19 -5.37 -9.06 -5.39
C ALA A 19 -4.81 -10.48 -5.12
N PRO A 20 -4.57 -11.36 -6.12
CA PRO A 20 -3.91 -12.64 -5.89
C PRO A 20 -2.52 -12.54 -5.23
N ILE A 21 -1.76 -11.50 -5.54
CA ILE A 21 -0.46 -11.25 -4.90
C ILE A 21 -0.69 -10.83 -3.45
N PHE A 22 -1.61 -9.90 -3.21
CA PHE A 22 -1.94 -9.43 -1.87
C PHE A 22 -2.37 -10.58 -0.95
N LEU A 23 -3.27 -11.45 -1.41
CA LEU A 23 -3.76 -12.60 -0.64
C LEU A 23 -2.66 -13.60 -0.27
N ARG A 24 -1.64 -13.76 -1.12
CA ARG A 24 -0.51 -14.67 -0.87
C ARG A 24 0.57 -14.05 -0.01
N CYS A 25 0.81 -12.74 -0.14
CA CYS A 25 1.99 -12.09 0.39
C CYS A 25 1.72 -11.19 1.62
N PHE A 26 0.49 -10.76 1.86
CA PHE A 26 0.17 -9.89 3.00
C PHE A 26 0.20 -10.66 4.32
N ALA A 27 0.78 -10.05 5.35
CA ALA A 27 0.81 -10.59 6.70
C ALA A 27 0.71 -9.51 7.77
N SER A 28 -0.07 -9.79 8.81
CA SER A 28 -0.20 -8.91 9.97
C SER A 28 -0.57 -9.71 11.22
N ASP A 29 0.38 -9.78 12.14
CA ASP A 29 0.20 -10.22 13.52
C ASP A 29 -0.46 -9.17 14.42
N ARG A 30 -0.91 -8.05 13.84
CA ARG A 30 -1.66 -6.97 14.49
C ARG A 30 -0.89 -6.24 15.60
N ARG A 31 0.43 -6.45 15.73
CA ARG A 31 1.23 -5.83 16.82
C ARG A 31 1.14 -4.31 16.86
N HIS A 32 0.92 -3.67 15.72
CA HIS A 32 0.76 -2.22 15.59
C HIS A 32 -0.52 -1.67 16.25
N MET A 33 -1.48 -2.54 16.57
CA MET A 33 -2.71 -2.20 17.28
C MET A 33 -2.61 -2.36 18.80
N LYS A 34 -1.42 -2.71 19.32
CA LYS A 34 -1.14 -2.73 20.75
C LYS A 34 -0.47 -1.44 21.19
N ASP A 35 -0.88 -0.93 22.35
CA ASP A 35 -0.19 0.19 22.99
C ASP A 35 1.12 -0.25 23.66
N SER A 36 1.81 0.69 24.31
CA SER A 36 3.07 0.43 25.01
C SER A 36 2.95 -0.56 26.18
N ASP A 37 1.74 -0.71 26.74
CA ASP A 37 1.45 -1.63 27.84
C ASP A 37 1.00 -3.02 27.32
N GLY A 38 0.87 -3.17 26.00
CA GLY A 38 0.45 -4.40 25.34
C GLY A 38 -1.06 -4.59 25.25
N ASN A 39 -1.85 -3.60 25.67
CA ASN A 39 -3.31 -3.63 25.54
C ASN A 39 -3.72 -3.32 24.09
N TRP A 40 -4.86 -3.87 23.68
CA TRP A 40 -5.43 -3.57 22.38
C TRP A 40 -6.02 -2.16 22.34
N MET A 41 -5.55 -1.33 21.41
CA MET A 41 -6.14 -0.01 21.16
C MET A 41 -7.56 -0.12 20.59
N GLN A 42 -7.84 -1.20 19.86
CA GLN A 42 -9.18 -1.62 19.43
C GLN A 42 -9.25 -3.14 19.41
N GLU A 43 -10.45 -3.69 19.64
CA GLU A 43 -10.68 -5.13 19.63
C GLU A 43 -10.26 -5.73 18.29
N PRO A 44 -9.37 -6.75 18.28
CA PRO A 44 -8.93 -7.36 17.04
C PRO A 44 -10.05 -8.22 16.43
N PRO A 45 -10.06 -8.42 15.10
CA PRO A 45 -10.95 -9.39 14.47
C PRO A 45 -10.84 -10.79 15.11
N GLN A 46 -11.96 -11.51 15.19
CA GLN A 46 -12.04 -12.82 15.85
C GLN A 46 -11.29 -13.96 15.13
N HIS A 47 -11.02 -13.80 13.83
CA HIS A 47 -10.24 -14.80 13.09
C HIS A 47 -8.75 -14.74 13.48
N GLU A 48 -8.00 -15.80 13.18
CA GLU A 48 -6.55 -15.82 13.40
C GLU A 48 -5.82 -14.73 12.59
N PRO A 49 -4.65 -14.24 13.04
CA PRO A 49 -3.83 -13.33 12.27
C PRO A 49 -3.54 -13.84 10.85
N ILE A 50 -3.44 -12.93 9.89
CA ILE A 50 -3.14 -13.29 8.51
C ILE A 50 -1.64 -13.53 8.41
N VAL A 51 -1.25 -14.73 7.96
CA VAL A 51 0.13 -15.14 7.71
C VAL A 51 0.28 -15.34 6.20
N ALA A 52 1.38 -14.85 5.64
CA ALA A 52 1.68 -15.01 4.22
C ALA A 52 2.03 -16.46 3.90
N GLU A 53 1.93 -16.83 2.62
CA GLU A 53 2.23 -18.17 2.11
C GLU A 53 3.67 -18.63 2.43
N ASP A 54 4.62 -17.69 2.50
CA ASP A 54 6.03 -17.95 2.83
C ASP A 54 6.31 -18.04 4.35
N GLY A 55 5.28 -17.95 5.18
CA GLY A 55 5.39 -17.96 6.64
C GLY A 55 5.69 -16.59 7.27
N THR A 56 5.77 -15.51 6.49
CA THR A 56 5.87 -14.15 7.04
C THR A 56 4.66 -13.84 7.91
N VAL A 57 4.88 -13.38 9.14
CA VAL A 57 3.81 -13.04 10.10
C VAL A 57 3.55 -11.54 10.20
N HIS A 58 4.45 -10.71 9.68
CA HIS A 58 4.35 -9.26 9.78
C HIS A 58 5.07 -8.57 8.62
N ASN A 59 4.32 -7.85 7.78
CA ASN A 59 4.88 -6.98 6.75
C ASN A 59 3.99 -5.76 6.42
N LEU A 60 3.02 -5.43 7.28
CA LEU A 60 2.10 -4.30 7.05
C LEU A 60 2.83 -2.98 6.73
N ASN A 61 3.97 -2.73 7.37
CA ASN A 61 4.80 -1.55 7.11
C ASN A 61 5.30 -1.46 5.66
N GLU A 62 5.56 -2.58 4.99
CA GLU A 62 5.97 -2.62 3.58
C GLU A 62 4.83 -2.15 2.65
N TYR A 63 3.58 -2.37 3.05
CA TYR A 63 2.39 -1.89 2.34
C TYR A 63 2.09 -0.41 2.63
N MET A 64 2.27 0.04 3.88
CA MET A 64 1.97 1.42 4.30
C MET A 64 3.05 2.42 3.89
N ASN A 65 4.33 2.02 3.88
CA ASN A 65 5.42 2.93 3.59
C ASN A 65 5.48 3.21 2.08
N ILE A 66 5.04 4.40 1.70
CA ILE A 66 5.10 4.94 0.34
C ILE A 66 5.52 6.41 0.39
N SER A 67 6.23 6.84 -0.65
CA SER A 67 6.65 8.23 -0.83
C SER A 67 6.55 8.61 -2.31
N ALA A 68 6.61 9.91 -2.60
CA ALA A 68 6.59 10.40 -3.97
C ALA A 68 7.77 9.88 -4.81
N ALA A 69 8.89 9.51 -4.18
CA ALA A 69 10.04 8.89 -4.84
C ALA A 69 9.76 7.46 -5.31
N ASN A 70 8.72 6.81 -4.76
CA ASN A 70 8.28 5.49 -5.18
C ASN A 70 7.22 5.55 -6.28
N ALA A 71 6.66 6.73 -6.58
CA ALA A 71 5.58 6.86 -7.54
C ALA A 71 6.08 6.61 -8.97
N THR A 72 5.40 5.71 -9.68
CA THR A 72 5.69 5.39 -11.08
C THR A 72 5.57 6.64 -11.94
N THR A 73 6.60 6.89 -12.74
CA THR A 73 6.62 7.95 -13.76
C THR A 73 6.40 7.41 -15.17
N ASP A 74 6.56 6.09 -15.35
CA ASP A 74 6.47 5.41 -16.64
C ASP A 74 5.30 4.41 -16.64
N PHE A 75 4.29 4.72 -17.44
CA PHE A 75 3.11 3.88 -17.56
C PHE A 75 3.25 2.76 -18.59
N THR A 76 4.35 2.68 -19.33
CA THR A 76 4.54 1.62 -20.33
C THR A 76 4.75 0.24 -19.70
N SER A 77 5.41 0.19 -18.52
CA SER A 77 5.68 -1.05 -17.77
C SER A 77 4.68 -1.34 -16.64
N ILE A 78 3.77 -0.41 -16.34
CA ILE A 78 2.95 -0.43 -15.12
C ILE A 78 2.09 -1.69 -14.98
N LYS A 79 1.60 -2.24 -16.10
CA LYS A 79 0.85 -3.51 -16.12
C LYS A 79 1.71 -4.65 -15.63
N HIS A 80 2.88 -4.81 -16.24
CA HIS A 80 3.80 -5.89 -15.89
C HIS A 80 4.19 -5.80 -14.41
N GLU A 81 4.51 -4.61 -13.92
CA GLU A 81 4.85 -4.40 -12.52
C GLU A 81 3.68 -4.71 -11.58
N LEU A 82 2.46 -4.25 -11.91
CA LEU A 82 1.26 -4.53 -11.11
C LEU A 82 1.02 -6.04 -10.93
N TYR A 83 1.24 -6.85 -11.97
CA TYR A 83 0.99 -8.29 -11.95
C TYR A 83 2.19 -9.14 -11.49
N THR A 84 3.38 -8.57 -11.32
CA THR A 84 4.59 -9.33 -10.94
C THR A 84 5.20 -8.90 -9.62
N GLN A 85 5.07 -7.63 -9.24
CA GLN A 85 5.71 -7.11 -8.02
C GLN A 85 4.87 -7.41 -6.79
N LYS A 86 5.52 -7.91 -5.73
CA LYS A 86 4.90 -8.23 -4.42
C LYS A 86 4.06 -7.08 -3.86
N HIS A 87 4.58 -5.86 -3.98
CA HIS A 87 3.93 -4.65 -3.44
C HIS A 87 3.25 -3.81 -4.53
N GLY A 88 3.11 -4.36 -5.74
CA GLY A 88 2.57 -3.68 -6.90
C GLY A 88 3.26 -2.36 -7.21
N VAL A 89 2.48 -1.34 -7.57
CA VAL A 89 2.96 -0.02 -7.99
C VAL A 89 2.48 1.06 -7.04
N VAL A 90 3.18 2.19 -7.01
CA VAL A 90 2.73 3.39 -6.30
C VAL A 90 2.41 4.45 -7.35
N ILE A 91 1.24 5.09 -7.22
CA ILE A 91 0.81 6.15 -8.12
C ILE A 91 0.36 7.37 -7.33
N LYS A 92 0.37 8.53 -7.99
CA LYS A 92 -0.26 9.76 -7.50
C LYS A 92 -1.76 9.71 -7.77
N GLU A 93 -2.51 10.58 -7.10
CA GLU A 93 -3.96 10.67 -7.33
C GLU A 93 -4.34 10.96 -8.79
N ASN A 94 -3.65 11.90 -9.44
CA ASN A 94 -3.92 12.28 -10.82
C ASN A 94 -3.58 11.19 -11.86
N GLN A 95 -3.07 10.04 -11.42
CA GLN A 95 -2.66 8.90 -12.23
C GLN A 95 -3.65 7.72 -12.17
N LEU A 96 -4.69 7.80 -11.32
CA LEU A 96 -5.68 6.73 -11.12
C LEU A 96 -6.44 6.38 -12.40
N GLU A 97 -6.98 7.39 -13.10
CA GLU A 97 -7.78 7.16 -14.31
C GLU A 97 -6.95 6.53 -15.44
N GLU A 98 -5.70 6.97 -15.60
CA GLU A 98 -4.78 6.40 -16.59
C GLU A 98 -4.46 4.94 -16.27
N LEU A 99 -4.15 4.63 -15.00
CA LEU A 99 -3.93 3.24 -14.56
C LEU A 99 -5.14 2.35 -14.88
N PHE A 100 -6.34 2.78 -14.51
CA PHE A 100 -7.55 2.00 -14.74
C PHE A 100 -7.87 1.82 -16.23
N SER A 101 -7.62 2.84 -17.05
CA SER A 101 -7.78 2.75 -18.50
C SER A 101 -6.85 1.71 -19.13
N GLN A 102 -5.65 1.55 -18.58
CA GLN A 102 -4.73 0.53 -19.06
C GLN A 102 -5.15 -0.88 -18.65
N ILE A 103 -5.59 -1.10 -17.40
CA ILE A 103 -5.92 -2.45 -16.92
C ILE A 103 -7.32 -2.93 -17.32
N ALA A 104 -8.26 -2.02 -17.65
CA ALA A 104 -9.63 -2.36 -18.01
C ALA A 104 -9.81 -2.92 -19.44
N LEU A 105 -8.77 -2.86 -20.29
CA LEU A 105 -8.81 -3.38 -21.67
C LEU A 105 -8.61 -4.90 -21.77
N GLN A 106 -9.25 -5.68 -20.88
CA GLN A 106 -9.34 -7.14 -20.99
C GLN A 106 -10.69 -7.56 -21.57
#